data_AF-A0A6B3FAK2-F1
#
_entry.id   AF-A0A6B3FAK2-F1
#
_cell.length_a   1.000
_cell.length_b   1.000
_cell.length_c   1.000
_cell.angle_alpha   90.00
_cell.angle_beta   90.00
_cell.angle_gamma   90.00
#
_symmetry.space_group_name_H-M   'P 1'
#
loop_
_entity.id
_entity.type
_entity.pdbx_description
1 polymer ?
#
loop_
_entity_poly.entity_id
_entity_poly.type
_entity_poly.pdbx_seq_one_letter_code
_entity_poly.pdbx_strand_id
1 'polypeptide(L)'
;LTPEQVTEYPGTMELDEELRDQLADESRWEAAGAEWDDGEAEDPQDFYFRNLATAPGWKTGGWTFWSLTDPEPRDCPACGTEEIPLLTIASSEWDDGSVSWRPAEDPADPAQHLPGDPSQPTLVDIRGGYTLQLHVCPASPDHPHLQMMQ
;
A
#
# COMPACT_ATOMS: atom_id res chain seq x y z
N LEU A 1 18.83 8.11 10.23
CA LEU A 1 17.51 7.67 9.75
C LEU A 1 17.68 6.22 9.36
N THR A 2 16.85 5.33 9.91
CA THR A 2 16.84 3.89 9.63
C THR A 2 15.39 3.56 9.27
N PRO A 3 14.98 3.77 8.00
CA PRO A 3 13.60 3.50 7.61
C PRO A 3 13.28 2.01 7.82
N GLU A 4 12.07 1.72 8.30
CA GLU A 4 11.57 0.35 8.44
C GLU A 4 11.59 -0.35 7.07
N GLN A 5 11.89 -1.65 7.07
CA GLN A 5 11.84 -2.47 5.86
C GLN A 5 10.60 -3.34 5.92
N VAL A 6 9.70 -3.13 4.97
CA VAL A 6 8.44 -3.88 4.85
C VAL A 6 8.45 -4.72 3.58
N THR A 7 7.71 -5.82 3.60
CA THR A 7 7.51 -6.67 2.41
C THR A 7 6.11 -6.43 1.90
N GLU A 8 6.00 -6.19 0.60
CA GLU A 8 4.73 -5.92 -0.08
C GLU A 8 4.52 -6.89 -1.24
N TYR A 9 3.27 -6.98 -1.67
CA TYR A 9 2.79 -7.79 -2.76
C TYR A 9 1.86 -6.95 -3.68
N PRO A 10 1.58 -7.41 -4.92
CA PRO A 10 0.70 -6.68 -5.83
C PRO A 10 -0.71 -6.52 -5.25
N GLY A 11 -1.45 -5.50 -5.69
CA GLY A 11 -2.87 -5.41 -5.37
C GLY A 11 -3.64 -6.62 -5.90
N THR A 12 -4.77 -6.99 -5.26
CA THR A 12 -5.57 -8.17 -5.63
C THR A 12 -5.89 -8.22 -7.14
N MET A 13 -6.18 -7.07 -7.75
CA MET A 13 -6.54 -6.96 -9.17
C MET A 13 -5.35 -7.12 -10.14
N GLU A 14 -4.11 -7.05 -9.65
CA GLU A 14 -2.89 -7.31 -10.44
C GLU A 14 -2.48 -8.79 -10.39
N LEU A 15 -3.11 -9.60 -9.54
CA LEU A 15 -2.85 -11.03 -9.42
C LEU A 15 -3.58 -11.82 -10.52
N ASP A 16 -2.97 -12.94 -10.91
CA ASP A 16 -3.62 -13.90 -11.80
C ASP A 16 -4.85 -14.54 -11.13
N GLU A 17 -5.70 -15.18 -11.94
CA GLU A 17 -6.94 -15.81 -11.46
C GLU A 17 -6.68 -16.91 -10.43
N GLU A 18 -5.60 -17.69 -10.62
CA GLU A 18 -5.26 -18.78 -9.69
C GLU A 18 -4.92 -18.23 -8.30
N LEU A 19 -4.10 -17.18 -8.21
CA LEU A 19 -3.75 -16.55 -6.95
C LEU A 19 -4.96 -15.84 -6.31
N ARG A 20 -5.81 -15.18 -7.09
CA ARG A 20 -7.04 -14.57 -6.58
C ARG A 20 -7.98 -15.61 -5.98
N ASP A 21 -8.15 -16.75 -6.64
CA ASP A 21 -8.96 -17.87 -6.13
C ASP A 21 -8.35 -18.46 -4.85
N GLN A 22 -7.02 -18.57 -4.77
CA GLN A 22 -6.34 -19.01 -3.55
C GLN A 22 -6.51 -18.03 -2.39
N LEU A 23 -6.52 -16.72 -2.65
CA LEU A 23 -6.78 -15.72 -1.61
C LEU A 23 -8.24 -15.72 -1.16
N ALA A 24 -9.18 -16.06 -2.04
CA ALA A 24 -10.60 -16.15 -1.69
C ALA A 24 -10.95 -17.41 -0.87
N ASP A 25 -10.06 -18.40 -0.79
CA ASP A 25 -10.27 -19.64 -0.05
C ASP A 25 -9.99 -19.44 1.45
N GLU A 26 -11.06 -19.19 2.22
CA GLU A 26 -11.06 -19.02 3.69
C GLU A 26 -10.28 -20.13 4.40
N SER A 27 -10.40 -21.38 3.93
CA SER A 27 -9.77 -22.53 4.59
C SER A 27 -8.25 -22.47 4.58
N ARG A 28 -7.65 -21.76 3.61
CA ARG A 28 -6.20 -21.54 3.53
C ARG A 28 -5.73 -20.56 4.57
N TRP A 29 -6.50 -19.51 4.84
CA TRP A 29 -6.20 -18.54 5.89
C TRP A 29 -6.30 -19.18 7.27
N GLU A 30 -7.37 -19.94 7.52
CA GLU A 30 -7.53 -20.72 8.76
C GLU A 30 -6.38 -21.71 8.94
N ALA A 31 -5.99 -22.44 7.89
CA ALA A 31 -4.87 -23.38 7.92
C ALA A 31 -3.52 -22.69 8.16
N ALA A 32 -3.36 -21.45 7.70
CA ALA A 32 -2.20 -20.60 7.98
C ALA A 32 -2.24 -19.98 9.39
N GLY A 33 -3.37 -20.11 10.11
CA GLY A 33 -3.58 -19.52 11.43
C GLY A 33 -3.87 -18.02 11.40
N ALA A 34 -4.36 -17.50 10.28
CA ALA A 34 -4.79 -16.11 10.16
C ALA A 34 -6.25 -15.96 10.63
N GLU A 35 -6.48 -15.01 11.53
CA GLU A 35 -7.81 -14.60 11.99
C GLU A 35 -8.33 -13.51 11.05
N TRP A 36 -8.62 -13.86 9.80
CA TRP A 36 -8.99 -12.86 8.79
C TRP A 36 -10.35 -12.18 9.05
N ASP A 37 -11.20 -12.80 9.88
CA ASP A 37 -12.56 -12.34 10.23
C ASP A 37 -12.64 -11.57 11.56
N ASP A 38 -11.51 -11.34 12.23
CA ASP A 38 -11.46 -10.66 13.54
C ASP A 38 -11.32 -9.13 13.46
N GLY A 39 -11.14 -8.61 12.24
CA GLY A 39 -10.85 -7.21 11.96
C GLY A 39 -11.89 -6.50 11.09
N GLU A 40 -11.46 -5.40 10.47
CA GLU A 40 -12.29 -4.55 9.60
C GLU A 40 -12.40 -5.07 8.14
N ALA A 41 -11.95 -6.31 7.88
CA ALA A 41 -11.96 -6.89 6.54
C ALA A 41 -13.33 -7.49 6.20
N GLU A 42 -13.85 -7.21 5.00
CA GLU A 42 -15.16 -7.73 4.57
C GLU A 42 -15.11 -9.20 4.10
N ASP A 43 -13.98 -9.59 3.51
CA ASP A 43 -13.71 -10.94 2.99
C ASP A 43 -12.19 -11.23 2.97
N PRO A 44 -11.76 -12.47 2.68
CA PRO A 44 -10.34 -12.81 2.67
C PRO A 44 -9.48 -12.03 1.67
N GLN A 45 -10.05 -11.55 0.56
CA GLN A 45 -9.33 -10.70 -0.39
C GLN A 45 -9.17 -9.27 0.11
N ASP A 46 -10.20 -8.72 0.77
CA ASP A 46 -10.10 -7.43 1.47
C ASP A 46 -9.10 -7.49 2.64
N PHE A 47 -9.08 -8.62 3.37
CA PHE A 47 -8.06 -8.87 4.39
C PHE A 47 -6.64 -8.80 3.81
N TYR A 48 -6.40 -9.49 2.70
CA TYR A 48 -5.11 -9.42 1.99
C TYR A 48 -4.79 -8.00 1.53
N PHE A 49 -5.74 -7.32 0.90
CA PHE A 49 -5.56 -5.96 0.39
C PHE A 49 -5.12 -5.00 1.51
N ARG A 50 -5.82 -5.03 2.64
CA ARG A 50 -5.60 -4.12 3.76
C ARG A 50 -4.34 -4.42 4.57
N ASN A 51 -4.00 -5.71 4.74
CA ASN A 51 -2.99 -6.12 5.72
C ASN A 51 -1.69 -6.65 5.10
N LEU A 52 -1.69 -7.00 3.82
CA LEU A 52 -0.56 -7.73 3.21
C LEU A 52 -0.14 -7.21 1.85
N ALA A 53 -1.07 -6.70 1.02
CA ALA A 53 -0.75 -6.26 -0.33
C ALA A 53 0.22 -5.07 -0.33
N THR A 54 -0.27 -3.87 -0.08
CA THR A 54 0.54 -2.66 -0.13
C THR A 54 0.43 -1.92 1.18
N ALA A 55 1.57 -1.58 1.79
CA ALA A 55 1.57 -0.70 2.95
C ALA A 55 1.05 0.69 2.52
N PRO A 56 0.13 1.28 3.30
CA PRO A 56 -0.24 2.68 3.17
C PRO A 56 0.93 3.60 3.58
N GLY A 57 0.72 4.91 3.52
CA GLY A 57 1.71 5.85 4.04
C GLY A 57 2.82 6.26 3.10
N TRP A 58 3.88 6.81 3.71
CA TRP A 58 5.06 7.29 3.00
C TRP A 58 6.09 6.17 2.84
N LYS A 59 6.37 5.79 1.60
CA LYS A 59 7.32 4.71 1.30
C LYS A 59 8.10 4.94 0.01
N THR A 60 9.25 4.32 -0.09
CA THR A 60 10.08 4.31 -1.31
C THR A 60 10.07 2.93 -1.95
N GLY A 61 9.82 2.85 -3.26
CA GLY A 61 9.69 1.57 -3.95
C GLY A 61 8.38 0.85 -3.60
N GLY A 62 8.42 -0.48 -3.61
CA GLY A 62 7.27 -1.33 -3.30
C GLY A 62 6.40 -1.63 -4.52
N TRP A 63 5.11 -1.88 -4.27
CA TRP A 63 4.11 -2.10 -5.31
C TRP A 63 3.19 -0.90 -5.47
N THR A 64 2.59 -0.80 -6.65
CA THR A 64 1.61 0.23 -6.95
C THR A 64 0.35 0.01 -6.13
N PHE A 65 -0.05 1.04 -5.40
CA PHE A 65 -1.32 1.04 -4.69
C PHE A 65 -2.45 1.40 -5.66
N TRP A 66 -3.58 0.70 -5.56
CA TRP A 66 -4.77 0.93 -6.37
C TRP A 66 -5.99 0.95 -5.45
N SER A 67 -6.63 2.11 -5.30
CA SER A 67 -7.80 2.31 -4.42
C SER A 67 -8.93 3.08 -5.07
N LEU A 68 -8.64 3.95 -6.05
CA LEU A 68 -9.65 4.72 -6.78
C LEU A 68 -9.93 4.17 -8.17
N THR A 69 -8.95 3.53 -8.78
CA THR A 69 -9.04 3.02 -10.15
C THR A 69 -8.59 1.58 -10.22
N ASP A 70 -9.13 0.86 -11.20
CA ASP A 70 -8.57 -0.43 -11.60
C ASP A 70 -7.12 -0.26 -12.08
N PRO A 71 -6.27 -1.31 -11.96
CA PRO A 71 -4.89 -1.25 -12.45
C PRO A 71 -4.83 -0.93 -13.95
N GLU A 72 -3.98 0.03 -14.30
CA GLU A 72 -3.69 0.39 -15.69
C GLU A 72 -2.20 0.19 -16.05
N PRO A 73 -1.89 -0.07 -17.34
CA PRO A 73 -0.51 -0.14 -17.80
C PRO A 73 0.25 1.17 -17.53
N ARG A 74 1.46 1.04 -17.01
CA ARG A 74 2.33 2.17 -16.64
C ARG A 74 3.55 2.23 -17.54
N ASP A 75 3.35 2.08 -18.85
CA ASP A 75 4.47 2.01 -19.80
C ASP A 75 5.16 3.37 -19.97
N CYS A 76 6.49 3.38 -19.86
CA CYS A 76 7.28 4.57 -20.08
C CYS A 76 7.10 5.07 -21.53
N PRO A 77 6.70 6.34 -21.76
CA PRO A 77 6.43 6.83 -23.11
C PRO A 77 7.69 6.93 -23.99
N ALA A 78 8.89 6.88 -23.40
CA ALA A 78 10.15 6.96 -24.13
C ALA A 78 10.64 5.60 -24.67
N CYS A 79 10.41 4.51 -23.93
CA CYS A 79 10.97 3.19 -24.27
C CYS A 79 10.01 2.00 -24.12
N GLY A 80 8.79 2.21 -23.61
CA GLY A 80 7.78 1.18 -23.41
C GLY A 80 8.07 0.20 -22.27
N THR A 81 9.05 0.48 -21.41
CA THR A 81 9.29 -0.31 -20.19
C THR A 81 8.32 0.13 -19.12
N GLU A 82 7.66 -0.82 -18.44
CA GLU A 82 6.79 -0.53 -17.31
C GLU A 82 7.52 0.26 -16.22
N GLU A 83 6.95 1.40 -15.83
CA GLU A 83 7.47 2.25 -14.78
C GLU A 83 7.12 1.68 -13.41
N ILE A 84 8.10 1.69 -12.52
CA ILE A 84 8.00 1.14 -11.17
C ILE A 84 7.81 2.26 -10.13
N PRO A 85 7.13 1.99 -9.01
CA PRO A 85 7.00 2.96 -7.93
C PRO A 85 8.38 3.42 -7.43
N LEU A 86 8.56 4.73 -7.29
CA LEU A 86 9.73 5.34 -6.66
C LEU A 86 9.39 5.85 -5.26
N LEU A 87 8.29 6.60 -5.16
CA LEU A 87 7.88 7.27 -3.94
C LEU A 87 6.36 7.34 -3.85
N THR A 88 5.83 6.91 -2.72
CA THR A 88 4.43 7.07 -2.33
C THR A 88 4.37 8.09 -1.21
N ILE A 89 3.42 9.02 -1.33
CA ILE A 89 3.17 10.12 -0.40
C ILE A 89 1.68 10.08 -0.08
N ALA A 90 1.33 9.59 1.10
CA ALA A 90 -0.05 9.52 1.55
C ALA A 90 -0.38 10.63 2.56
N SER A 91 -1.66 10.92 2.70
CA SER A 91 -2.15 11.82 3.76
C SER A 91 -2.15 11.16 5.14
N SER A 92 -2.23 9.83 5.18
CA SER A 92 -2.23 8.99 6.37
C SER A 92 -1.30 7.80 6.19
N GLU A 93 -0.58 7.44 7.25
CA GLU A 93 0.35 6.30 7.32
C GLU A 93 -0.39 4.96 7.49
N TRP A 94 -1.56 4.97 8.13
CA TRP A 94 -2.49 3.85 8.25
C TRP A 94 -3.89 4.37 8.59
N ASP A 95 -4.87 3.47 8.66
CA ASP A 95 -6.24 3.69 9.13
C ASP A 95 -6.73 2.48 9.95
N ASP A 96 -7.99 2.48 10.38
CA ASP A 96 -8.58 1.40 11.18
C ASP A 96 -8.51 0.03 10.46
N GLY A 97 -8.50 0.01 9.13
CA GLY A 97 -8.40 -1.20 8.33
C GLY A 97 -6.99 -1.72 8.13
N SER A 98 -5.98 -0.86 8.29
CA SER A 98 -4.58 -1.11 7.95
C SER A 98 -3.65 -0.97 9.15
N VAL A 99 -4.18 -1.07 10.37
CA VAL A 99 -3.42 -1.00 11.64
C VAL A 99 -2.26 -1.99 11.74
N SER A 100 -2.28 -3.09 10.98
CA SER A 100 -1.18 -4.05 10.87
C SER A 100 0.10 -3.45 10.27
N TRP A 101 -0.03 -2.36 9.50
CA TRP A 101 1.09 -1.60 8.92
C TRP A 101 1.62 -0.50 9.83
N ARG A 102 1.03 -0.30 11.02
CA ARG A 102 1.55 0.69 11.96
C ARG A 102 3.00 0.33 12.30
N PRO A 103 3.94 1.29 12.21
CA PRO A 103 5.34 1.04 12.53
C PRO A 103 5.52 0.39 13.90
N ALA A 104 6.41 -0.59 13.99
CA ALA A 104 6.63 -1.33 15.24
C ALA A 104 7.23 -0.45 16.34
N GLU A 105 7.98 0.59 15.97
CA GLU A 105 8.50 1.60 16.89
C GLU A 105 7.45 2.59 17.40
N ASP A 106 6.30 2.72 16.72
CA ASP A 106 5.30 3.70 17.12
C ASP A 106 4.56 3.21 18.38
N PRO A 107 4.55 4.03 19.45
CA PRO A 107 3.95 3.62 20.70
C PRO A 107 2.44 3.44 20.49
N ALA A 108 1.90 2.30 20.93
CA ALA A 108 0.45 2.08 20.92
C ALA A 108 -0.31 3.00 21.89
N ASP A 109 0.39 3.74 22.76
CA ASP A 109 -0.18 4.62 23.77
C ASP A 109 -0.45 6.02 23.18
N PRO A 110 -1.74 6.42 23.06
CA PRO A 110 -2.11 7.72 22.51
C PRO A 110 -1.52 8.91 23.27
N ALA A 111 -1.17 8.74 24.54
CA ALA A 111 -0.60 9.79 25.37
C ALA A 111 0.85 10.15 25.00
N GLN A 112 1.51 9.33 24.19
CA GLN A 112 2.91 9.50 23.77
C GLN A 112 3.06 10.13 22.39
N HIS A 113 1.95 10.32 21.67
CA HIS A 113 1.97 10.99 20.37
C HIS A 113 2.01 12.52 20.51
N LEU A 114 2.57 13.18 19.50
CA LEU A 114 2.42 14.62 19.31
C LEU A 114 0.91 14.96 19.21
N PRO A 115 0.49 16.20 19.51
CA PRO A 115 -0.90 16.59 19.34
C PRO A 115 -1.34 16.40 17.88
N GLY A 116 -2.34 15.55 17.64
CA GLY A 116 -2.82 15.22 16.31
C GLY A 116 -3.24 13.76 16.19
N ASP A 117 -3.60 13.35 14.97
CA ASP A 117 -3.81 11.94 14.65
C ASP A 117 -2.43 11.26 14.48
N PRO A 118 -2.13 10.18 15.23
CA PRO A 118 -0.85 9.48 15.08
C PRO A 118 -0.62 8.89 13.69
N SER A 119 -1.68 8.60 12.95
CA SER A 119 -1.58 8.16 11.56
C SER A 119 -1.20 9.28 10.60
N GLN A 120 -1.21 10.55 11.01
CA GLN A 120 -0.91 11.69 10.15
C GLN A 120 0.27 12.54 10.67
N PRO A 121 1.46 11.94 10.91
CA PRO A 121 2.58 12.64 11.53
C PRO A 121 3.16 13.76 10.65
N THR A 122 2.97 13.68 9.33
CA THR A 122 3.49 14.65 8.37
C THR A 122 2.62 15.90 8.23
N LEU A 123 1.34 15.82 8.62
CA LEU A 123 0.30 16.83 8.40
C LEU A 123 0.14 17.23 6.91
N VAL A 124 0.63 16.40 5.99
CA VAL A 124 0.50 16.62 4.55
C VAL A 124 -0.87 16.13 4.11
N ASP A 125 -1.64 17.02 3.50
CA ASP A 125 -2.92 16.67 2.87
C ASP A 125 -2.75 16.56 1.36
N ILE A 126 -2.93 15.35 0.83
CA ILE A 126 -3.07 15.11 -0.60
C ILE A 126 -4.56 15.11 -0.90
N ARG A 127 -5.11 16.27 -1.30
CA ARG A 127 -6.47 16.38 -1.85
C ARG A 127 -7.58 15.83 -0.94
N GLY A 128 -7.45 15.93 0.39
CA GLY A 128 -8.47 15.48 1.34
C GLY A 128 -8.39 14.01 1.70
N GLY A 129 -7.19 13.40 1.67
CA GLY A 129 -6.98 12.02 2.13
C GLY A 129 -6.41 11.05 1.08
N TYR A 130 -6.10 11.51 -0.12
CA TYR A 130 -5.54 10.67 -1.19
C TYR A 130 -4.05 10.35 -0.97
N THR A 131 -3.52 9.57 -1.90
CA THR A 131 -2.16 9.08 -1.99
C THR A 131 -1.59 9.44 -3.36
N LEU A 132 -0.47 10.17 -3.37
CA LEU A 132 0.28 10.46 -4.57
C LEU A 132 1.37 9.41 -4.75
N GLN A 133 1.44 8.80 -5.94
CA GLN A 133 2.50 7.88 -6.33
C GLN A 133 3.31 8.47 -7.48
N LEU A 134 4.64 8.47 -7.32
CA LEU A 134 5.60 8.84 -8.34
C LEU A 134 6.29 7.57 -8.84
N HIS A 135 6.24 7.36 -10.14
CA HIS A 135 6.84 6.23 -10.81
C HIS A 135 8.00 6.69 -11.69
N VAL A 136 8.95 5.78 -11.90
CA VAL A 136 10.11 6.03 -12.75
C VAL A 136 10.38 4.86 -13.67
N CYS A 137 10.91 5.18 -14.86
CA CYS A 137 11.39 4.17 -15.77
C CYS A 137 12.66 3.50 -15.20
N PRO A 138 12.66 2.17 -15.00
CA PRO A 138 13.86 1.48 -14.51
C PRO A 138 14.99 1.43 -15.56
N ALA A 139 14.69 1.70 -16.84
CA ALA A 139 15.69 1.70 -17.91
C ALA A 139 16.54 2.98 -17.93
N SER A 140 16.01 4.13 -17.46
CA SER A 140 16.75 5.39 -17.40
C SER A 140 16.07 6.40 -16.48
N PRO A 141 16.81 7.05 -15.56
CA PRO A 141 16.28 8.11 -14.70
C PRO A 141 16.01 9.42 -15.46
N ASP A 142 16.49 9.55 -16.70
CA ASP A 142 16.25 10.74 -17.54
C ASP A 142 14.93 10.64 -18.34
N HIS A 143 14.27 9.48 -18.30
CA HIS A 143 12.97 9.31 -18.93
C HIS A 143 11.87 10.05 -18.14
N PRO A 144 10.74 10.38 -18.79
CA PRO A 144 9.61 10.98 -18.09
C PRO A 144 9.17 10.13 -16.90
N HIS A 145 8.71 10.78 -15.84
CA HIS A 145 8.11 10.14 -14.67
C HIS A 145 6.60 10.17 -14.77
N LEU A 146 5.95 9.08 -14.44
CA LEU A 146 4.51 9.01 -14.25
C LEU A 146 4.12 9.45 -12.83
N GLN A 147 3.01 10.19 -12.73
CA GLN A 147 2.41 10.60 -11.46
C GLN A 147 0.96 10.15 -11.43
N MET A 148 0.54 9.57 -10.32
CA MET A 148 -0.80 9.04 -10.15
C MET A 148 -1.35 9.38 -8.77
N MET A 149 -2.67 9.56 -8.69
CA MET A 149 -3.38 9.81 -7.44
C MET A 149 -4.37 8.68 -7.20
N GLN A 150 -4.33 8.12 -6.00
CA GLN A 150 -5.12 6.99 -5.49
C GLN A 150 -5.70 7.34 -4.12
#